data_AF-A0A1Q3ZKT1-F1
#
_entry.id   AF-A0A1Q3ZKT1-F1
#
_cell.length_a   1.000
_cell.length_b   1.000
_cell.length_c   1.000
_cell.angle_alpha   90.00
_cell.angle_beta   90.00
_cell.angle_gamma   90.00
#
_symmetry.space_group_name_H-M   'P 1'
#
loop_
_entity.id
_entity.type
_entity.pdbx_description
1 polymer ?
#
loop_
_entity_poly.entity_id
_entity_poly.type
_entity_poly.pdbx_seq_one_letter_code
_entity_poly.pdbx_strand_id
1 'polypeptide(L)'
;MRHHILTILTLFSFSCNSQTLVSSRDKIETAKKELNAAMTTFNGCIVNSDLDNCIATLIKSADNEYKKYIIGGLLYKIDKDKSFQLHKEAYLSKPDELDFNLEYAIELHRNGEFSEASKIYEKYGKEKPDDFRINIWLADCYINTGDIEKSISNWKKANHPKNHTSIDFAIHTIYGRSDQIKLRNDYRKEIETGNIQALYSLIFLDMNLELDWWNTNTQEYFLKEDVRLIESKFEKTNIDYNTIQTYIKIKNLSNSENGGDSIKMLLTNNKIIIGLNPLPTNGQIASDLLRICFINQLISKQEFYNNRGQELLKLANATKDKELLNIYAYLQATVNGKVDTSIDKLGWSIFKDERFAISYFIGKADKNRFDDKELAQALTDFPNSSKLYWVKTNCAKIENIELRPHLIELIKREFKTLGSDESHYSYSLKSYFYYLESEK
;
A
#
# COMPACT_ATOMS: atom_id res chain seq x y z
N MET A 1 5.99 44.55 68.27
CA MET A 1 6.46 43.20 68.61
C MET A 1 5.89 42.25 67.56
N ARG A 2 6.78 41.67 66.76
CA ARG A 2 6.49 40.75 65.63
C ARG A 2 6.17 39.34 66.17
N HIS A 3 5.34 38.61 65.44
CA HIS A 3 5.51 37.20 64.99
C HIS A 3 4.12 36.60 64.72
N HIS A 4 3.71 36.49 63.46
CA HIS A 4 4.05 35.48 62.44
C HIS A 4 2.94 34.42 62.33
N ILE A 5 2.05 34.68 61.36
CA ILE A 5 1.15 33.70 60.75
C ILE A 5 2.03 32.76 59.92
N LEU A 6 2.01 31.47 60.24
CA LEU A 6 2.70 30.43 59.50
C LEU A 6 1.75 29.86 58.43
N THR A 7 1.87 30.35 57.20
CA THR A 7 1.21 29.77 56.03
C THR A 7 2.07 28.62 55.51
N ILE A 8 1.59 27.39 55.66
CA ILE A 8 2.22 26.20 55.07
C ILE A 8 1.84 26.16 53.58
N LEU A 9 2.76 26.58 52.71
CA LEU A 9 2.69 26.31 51.27
C LEU A 9 3.23 24.89 51.03
N THR A 10 2.34 23.94 50.76
CA THR A 10 2.71 22.67 50.13
C THR A 10 2.97 22.89 48.64
N LEU A 11 4.23 23.14 48.28
CA LEU A 11 4.71 23.01 46.91
C LEU A 11 4.85 21.52 46.59
N PHE A 12 3.83 20.96 45.93
CA PHE A 12 4.00 19.72 45.16
C PHE A 12 4.85 20.06 43.94
N SER A 13 6.16 19.91 44.07
CA SER A 13 7.05 19.81 42.91
C SER A 13 6.73 18.50 42.20
N PHE A 14 5.94 18.55 41.13
CA PHE A 14 6.00 17.52 40.10
C PHE A 14 7.41 17.60 39.49
N SER A 15 8.32 16.80 40.03
CA SER A 15 9.53 16.42 39.32
C SER A 15 9.08 15.66 38.08
N CYS A 16 8.97 16.37 36.95
CA CYS A 16 9.00 15.78 35.62
C CYS A 16 10.33 15.04 35.50
N ASN A 17 10.37 13.78 35.95
CA ASN A 17 11.42 12.86 35.57
C ASN A 17 11.26 12.66 34.06
N SER A 18 11.95 13.48 33.28
CA SER A 18 12.21 13.18 31.87
C SER A 18 13.10 11.94 31.87
N GLN A 19 12.49 10.77 31.98
CA GLN A 19 13.19 9.49 31.88
C GLN A 19 13.81 9.40 30.49
N THR A 20 15.13 9.41 30.44
CA THR A 20 15.95 9.16 29.25
C THR A 20 15.62 7.79 28.68
N LEU A 21 15.49 7.68 27.35
CA LEU A 21 15.30 6.37 26.72
C LEU A 21 16.62 5.60 26.67
N VAL A 22 16.55 4.29 26.90
CA VAL A 22 17.69 3.38 26.87
C VAL A 22 17.45 2.34 25.79
N SER A 23 18.46 2.08 24.95
CA SER A 23 18.40 0.97 23.98
C SER A 23 19.01 -0.29 24.58
N SER A 24 18.24 -1.37 24.63
CA SER A 24 18.69 -2.70 25.07
C SER A 24 18.95 -3.64 23.89
N ARG A 25 19.76 -3.20 22.91
CA ARG A 25 20.05 -3.97 21.69
C ARG A 25 20.45 -5.42 21.94
N ASP A 26 21.28 -5.70 22.94
CA ASP A 26 21.74 -7.06 23.25
C ASP A 26 20.60 -8.00 23.68
N LYS A 27 19.57 -7.46 24.35
CA LYS A 27 18.39 -8.22 24.74
C LYS A 27 17.50 -8.51 23.53
N ILE A 28 17.37 -7.56 22.60
CA ILE A 28 16.66 -7.76 21.34
C ILE A 28 17.35 -8.87 20.53
N GLU A 29 18.68 -8.82 20.40
CA GLU A 29 19.43 -9.87 19.68
C GLU A 29 19.33 -11.24 20.36
N THR A 30 19.31 -11.27 21.70
CA THR A 30 19.09 -12.51 22.46
C THR A 30 17.70 -13.08 22.21
N ALA A 31 16.65 -12.26 22.33
CA ALA A 31 15.27 -12.68 22.06
C ALA A 31 15.09 -13.16 20.61
N LYS A 32 15.78 -12.53 19.64
CA LYS A 32 15.76 -12.96 18.23
C LYS A 32 16.35 -14.35 18.05
N LYS A 33 17.47 -14.64 18.71
CA LYS A 33 18.09 -15.99 18.68
C LYS A 33 17.18 -17.05 19.30
N GLU A 34 16.55 -16.74 20.43
CA GLU A 34 15.61 -17.63 21.10
C GLU A 34 14.37 -17.92 20.25
N LEU A 35 13.92 -16.95 19.46
CA LEU A 35 12.76 -17.08 18.57
C LEU A 35 13.04 -17.82 17.25
N ASN A 36 14.31 -18.12 16.93
CA ASN A 36 14.68 -18.68 15.63
C ASN A 36 13.89 -19.95 15.27
N ALA A 37 13.75 -20.88 16.21
CA ALA A 37 12.97 -22.10 16.01
C ALA A 37 11.49 -21.81 15.75
N ALA A 38 10.87 -20.94 16.57
CA ALA A 38 9.47 -20.57 16.43
C ALA A 38 9.19 -19.84 15.11
N MET A 39 10.09 -18.95 14.68
CA MET A 39 10.00 -18.27 13.38
C MET A 39 10.17 -19.22 12.21
N THR A 40 11.08 -20.19 12.31
CA THR A 40 11.26 -21.22 11.27
C THR A 40 9.99 -22.07 11.13
N THR A 41 9.40 -22.49 12.25
CA THR A 41 8.11 -23.20 12.25
C THR A 41 6.99 -22.34 11.66
N PHE A 42 6.91 -21.07 12.05
CA PHE A 42 5.92 -20.13 11.51
C PHE A 42 6.04 -19.96 10.00
N ASN A 43 7.26 -19.73 9.50
CA ASN A 43 7.52 -19.58 8.07
C ASN A 43 7.14 -20.83 7.27
N GLY A 44 7.32 -22.04 7.84
CA GLY A 44 6.82 -23.27 7.23
C GLY A 44 5.31 -23.41 7.28
N CYS A 45 4.68 -22.99 8.39
CA CYS A 45 3.24 -23.07 8.61
C CYS A 45 2.45 -22.22 7.61
N ILE A 46 2.83 -20.94 7.41
CA ILE A 46 2.11 -19.99 6.53
C ILE A 46 2.09 -20.42 5.05
N VAL A 47 2.92 -21.38 4.66
CA VAL A 47 2.96 -21.89 3.28
C VAL A 47 1.75 -22.75 2.96
N ASN A 48 1.28 -23.57 3.90
CA ASN A 48 0.30 -24.63 3.63
C ASN A 48 -0.89 -24.67 4.62
N SER A 49 -0.79 -24.01 5.76
CA SER A 49 -1.77 -24.07 6.83
C SER A 49 -2.57 -22.77 6.96
N ASP A 50 -3.70 -22.85 7.66
CA ASP A 50 -4.50 -21.68 8.02
C ASP A 50 -3.68 -20.66 8.81
N LEU A 51 -3.66 -19.42 8.32
CA LEU A 51 -2.82 -18.34 8.84
C LEU A 51 -3.13 -18.01 10.32
N ASP A 52 -4.41 -18.05 10.71
CA ASP A 52 -4.84 -17.71 12.07
C ASP A 52 -4.24 -18.70 13.08
N ASN A 53 -4.22 -20.00 12.75
CA ASN A 53 -3.57 -21.03 13.56
C ASN A 53 -2.04 -20.87 13.63
N CYS A 54 -1.39 -20.49 12.52
CA CYS A 54 0.04 -20.22 12.49
C CYS A 54 0.40 -19.05 13.42
N ILE A 55 -0.36 -17.95 13.35
CA ILE A 55 -0.20 -16.77 14.20
C ILE A 55 -0.43 -17.14 15.68
N ALA A 56 -1.53 -17.85 15.98
CA ALA A 56 -1.85 -18.27 17.34
C ALA A 56 -0.74 -19.15 17.95
N THR A 57 -0.05 -19.95 17.14
CA THR A 57 1.08 -20.76 17.59
C THR A 57 2.32 -19.90 17.84
N LEU A 58 2.66 -18.99 16.92
CA LEU A 58 3.82 -18.09 17.07
C LEU A 58 3.69 -17.20 18.30
N ILE A 59 2.51 -16.64 18.57
CA ILE A 59 2.27 -15.73 19.70
C ILE A 59 2.50 -16.42 21.05
N LYS A 60 2.39 -17.75 21.16
CA LYS A 60 2.73 -18.47 22.41
C LYS A 60 4.20 -18.32 22.80
N SER A 61 5.08 -18.01 21.85
CA SER A 61 6.49 -17.72 22.10
C SER A 61 6.76 -16.28 22.52
N ALA A 62 5.75 -15.41 22.55
CA ALA A 62 5.86 -14.01 22.98
C ALA A 62 5.83 -13.85 24.52
N ASP A 63 6.69 -14.61 25.21
CA ASP A 63 6.68 -14.75 26.68
C ASP A 63 7.30 -13.58 27.47
N ASN A 64 7.96 -12.64 26.78
CA ASN A 64 8.53 -11.43 27.37
C ASN A 64 8.46 -10.25 26.40
N GLU A 65 8.70 -9.04 26.90
CA GLU A 65 8.57 -7.79 26.16
C GLU A 65 9.44 -7.71 24.89
N TYR A 66 10.66 -8.26 24.91
CA TYR A 66 11.56 -8.27 23.74
C TYR A 66 11.09 -9.26 22.67
N LYS A 67 10.56 -10.41 23.08
CA LYS A 67 9.95 -11.36 22.12
C LYS A 67 8.63 -10.84 21.57
N LYS A 68 7.82 -10.15 22.38
CA LYS A 68 6.60 -9.45 21.91
C LYS A 68 6.94 -8.40 20.87
N TYR A 69 7.96 -7.58 21.14
CA TYR A 69 8.48 -6.61 20.17
C TYR A 69 8.86 -7.26 18.84
N ILE A 70 9.64 -8.35 18.88
CA ILE A 70 10.10 -9.03 17.66
C ILE A 70 8.94 -9.69 16.90
N ILE A 71 8.05 -10.41 17.59
CA ILE A 71 6.90 -11.05 16.96
C ILE A 71 5.92 -10.00 16.42
N GLY A 72 5.71 -8.91 17.16
CA GLY A 72 4.92 -7.77 16.69
C GLY A 72 5.44 -7.23 15.36
N GLY A 73 6.75 -7.00 15.24
CA GLY A 73 7.38 -6.54 14.01
C GLY A 73 7.20 -7.51 12.84
N LEU A 74 7.30 -8.82 13.08
CA LEU A 74 7.04 -9.85 12.07
C LEU A 74 5.57 -9.84 11.60
N LEU A 75 4.64 -9.65 12.54
CA LEU A 75 3.21 -9.70 12.25
C LEU A 75 2.66 -8.44 11.57
N TYR A 76 3.37 -7.30 11.55
CA TYR A 76 2.83 -6.07 10.94
C TYR A 76 2.34 -6.27 9.49
N LYS A 77 3.10 -7.00 8.66
CA LYS A 77 2.75 -7.30 7.26
C LYS A 77 1.84 -8.54 7.08
N ILE A 78 1.24 -9.02 8.17
CA ILE A 78 0.45 -10.26 8.21
C ILE A 78 -0.87 -10.02 8.95
N ASP A 79 -0.79 -9.56 10.20
CA ASP A 79 -1.89 -9.26 11.11
C ASP A 79 -1.54 -8.00 11.93
N LYS A 80 -2.04 -6.85 11.46
CA LYS A 80 -1.81 -5.55 12.09
C LYS A 80 -2.37 -5.47 13.50
N ASP A 81 -3.51 -6.10 13.76
CA ASP A 81 -4.18 -5.99 15.06
C ASP A 81 -3.34 -6.71 16.13
N LYS A 82 -2.80 -7.88 15.78
CA LYS A 82 -1.87 -8.61 16.66
C LYS A 82 -0.52 -7.90 16.80
N SER A 83 0.00 -7.33 15.72
CA SER A 83 1.21 -6.50 15.76
C SER A 83 1.06 -5.35 16.75
N PHE A 84 -0.02 -4.56 16.61
CA PHE A 84 -0.34 -3.45 17.50
C PHE A 84 -0.45 -3.88 18.96
N GLN A 85 -1.17 -4.97 19.25
CA GLN A 85 -1.34 -5.50 20.61
C GLN A 85 0.02 -5.83 21.25
N LEU A 86 0.90 -6.54 20.53
CA LEU A 86 2.20 -6.96 21.04
C LEU A 86 3.15 -5.78 21.25
N HIS A 87 3.21 -4.83 20.32
CA HIS A 87 4.02 -3.62 20.47
C HIS A 87 3.54 -2.74 21.63
N LYS A 88 2.21 -2.62 21.80
CA LYS A 88 1.62 -1.92 22.95
C LYS A 88 2.02 -2.58 24.27
N GLU A 89 1.92 -3.91 24.36
CA GLU A 89 2.33 -4.64 25.57
C GLU A 89 3.82 -4.50 25.88
N ALA A 90 4.68 -4.56 24.85
CA ALA A 90 6.12 -4.35 25.01
C ALA A 90 6.43 -2.93 25.54
N TYR A 91 5.83 -1.90 24.92
CA TYR A 91 5.95 -0.51 25.34
C TYR A 91 5.47 -0.29 26.78
N LEU A 92 4.31 -0.82 27.16
CA LEU A 92 3.78 -0.68 28.53
C LEU A 92 4.66 -1.37 29.58
N SER A 93 5.33 -2.46 29.22
CA SER A 93 6.27 -3.16 30.11
C SER A 93 7.57 -2.38 30.32
N LYS A 94 8.07 -1.72 29.26
CA LYS A 94 9.33 -0.93 29.26
C LYS A 94 9.15 0.40 28.52
N PRO A 95 8.49 1.40 29.13
CA PRO A 95 8.20 2.69 28.48
C PRO A 95 9.44 3.57 28.28
N ASP A 96 10.58 3.17 28.84
CA ASP A 96 11.91 3.76 28.68
C ASP A 96 12.76 3.03 27.62
N GLU A 97 12.31 1.91 27.07
CA GLU A 97 13.03 1.20 26.01
C GLU A 97 12.89 1.96 24.67
N LEU A 98 14.04 2.38 24.12
CA LEU A 98 14.11 3.25 22.94
C LEU A 98 13.40 2.63 21.73
N ASP A 99 13.69 1.35 21.44
CA ASP A 99 13.16 0.64 20.28
C ASP A 99 11.64 0.40 20.40
N PHE A 100 11.13 0.16 21.62
CA PHE A 100 9.69 -0.03 21.86
C PHE A 100 8.92 1.29 21.71
N ASN A 101 9.50 2.41 22.14
CA ASN A 101 8.91 3.73 21.92
C ASN A 101 8.75 3.99 20.43
N LEU A 102 9.79 3.72 19.62
CA LEU A 102 9.71 3.95 18.18
C LEU A 102 8.63 3.10 17.53
N GLU A 103 8.67 1.78 17.71
CA GLU A 103 7.71 0.88 17.03
C GLU A 103 6.28 1.13 17.51
N TYR A 104 6.05 1.43 18.79
CA TYR A 104 4.71 1.76 19.26
C TYR A 104 4.19 3.09 18.71
N ALA A 105 5.07 4.09 18.52
CA ALA A 105 4.69 5.35 17.85
C ALA A 105 4.31 5.11 16.38
N ILE A 106 5.04 4.24 15.68
CA ILE A 106 4.74 3.81 14.31
C ILE A 106 3.38 3.11 14.25
N GLU A 107 3.10 2.20 15.18
CA GLU A 107 1.81 1.51 15.28
C GLU A 107 0.63 2.47 15.55
N LEU A 108 0.81 3.43 16.47
CA LEU A 108 -0.19 4.48 16.71
C LEU A 108 -0.44 5.32 15.46
N HIS A 109 0.63 5.70 14.75
CA HIS A 109 0.55 6.47 13.51
C HIS A 109 -0.22 5.70 12.42
N ARG A 110 0.09 4.43 12.21
CA ARG A 110 -0.63 3.54 11.28
C ARG A 110 -2.11 3.43 11.60
N ASN A 111 -2.47 3.47 12.89
CA ASN A 111 -3.86 3.45 13.36
C ASN A 111 -4.55 4.82 13.33
N GLY A 112 -3.88 5.88 12.88
CA GLY A 112 -4.43 7.23 12.83
C GLY A 112 -4.47 7.96 14.18
N GLU A 113 -3.83 7.40 15.21
CA GLU A 113 -3.71 8.00 16.55
C GLU A 113 -2.58 9.06 16.57
N PHE A 114 -2.68 10.02 15.66
CA PHE A 114 -1.61 10.98 15.33
C PHE A 114 -1.14 11.81 16.53
N SER A 115 -2.05 12.20 17.43
CA SER A 115 -1.71 13.01 18.60
C SER A 115 -0.88 12.24 19.63
N GLU A 116 -1.14 10.94 19.80
CA GLU A 116 -0.36 10.11 20.72
C GLU A 116 0.96 9.69 20.09
N ALA A 117 0.94 9.32 18.80
CA ALA A 117 2.13 9.02 18.03
C ALA A 117 3.14 10.19 18.06
N SER A 118 2.68 11.43 17.86
CA SER A 118 3.57 12.59 17.86
C SER A 118 4.30 12.79 19.18
N LYS A 119 3.64 12.59 20.33
CA LYS A 119 4.28 12.72 21.65
C LYS A 119 5.42 11.72 21.84
N ILE A 120 5.22 10.49 21.40
CA ILE A 120 6.23 9.42 21.52
C ILE A 120 7.37 9.67 20.52
N TYR A 121 7.07 10.06 19.29
CA TYR A 121 8.08 10.47 18.30
C TYR A 121 8.93 11.64 18.80
N GLU A 122 8.35 12.64 19.46
CA GLU A 122 9.11 13.73 20.07
C GLU A 122 10.04 13.26 21.19
N LYS A 123 9.60 12.30 22.01
CA LYS A 123 10.43 11.69 23.05
C LYS A 123 11.61 10.93 22.41
N TYR A 124 11.35 10.11 21.39
CA TYR A 124 12.38 9.39 20.65
C TYR A 124 13.36 10.33 19.95
N GLY A 125 12.86 11.35 19.25
CA GLY A 125 13.67 12.30 18.48
C GLY A 125 14.63 13.14 19.33
N LYS A 126 14.35 13.33 20.63
CA LYS A 126 15.31 13.95 21.57
C LYS A 126 16.56 13.09 21.78
N GLU A 127 16.39 11.77 21.78
CA GLU A 127 17.46 10.79 22.00
C GLU A 127 18.18 10.42 20.68
N LYS A 128 17.48 10.59 19.55
CA LYS A 128 17.98 10.35 18.19
C LYS A 128 17.75 11.57 17.28
N PRO A 129 18.41 12.71 17.55
CA PRO A 129 18.19 13.95 16.80
C PRO A 129 18.59 13.86 15.31
N ASP A 130 19.48 12.93 14.97
CA ASP A 130 19.95 12.72 13.59
C ASP A 130 19.01 11.84 12.75
N ASP A 131 17.99 11.24 13.36
CA ASP A 131 17.01 10.43 12.64
C ASP A 131 15.98 11.32 11.94
N PHE A 132 16.27 11.67 10.70
CA PHE A 132 15.41 12.55 9.90
C PHE A 132 13.99 11.97 9.69
N ARG A 133 13.80 10.65 9.78
CA ARG A 133 12.50 9.98 9.58
C ARG A 133 11.46 10.48 10.59
N ILE A 134 11.91 10.76 11.81
CA ILE A 134 11.07 11.32 12.87
C ILE A 134 10.44 12.65 12.43
N ASN A 135 11.19 13.49 11.72
CA ASN A 135 10.64 14.74 11.21
C ASN A 135 9.57 14.51 10.12
N ILE A 136 9.67 13.44 9.32
CA ILE A 136 8.63 13.09 8.34
C ILE A 136 7.35 12.63 9.04
N TRP A 137 7.48 11.68 9.99
CA TRP A 137 6.32 11.16 10.70
C TRP A 137 5.66 12.21 11.60
N LEU A 138 6.45 13.09 12.22
CA LEU A 138 5.92 14.26 12.93
C LEU A 138 5.23 15.24 11.99
N ALA A 139 5.76 15.50 10.79
CA ALA A 139 5.10 16.37 9.82
C ALA A 139 3.71 15.84 9.45
N ASP A 140 3.59 14.53 9.22
CA ASP A 140 2.32 13.88 8.93
C ASP A 140 1.38 13.87 10.13
N CYS A 141 1.86 13.55 11.34
CA CYS A 141 1.04 13.62 12.55
C CYS A 141 0.52 15.05 12.80
N TYR A 142 1.37 16.05 12.58
CA TYR A 142 1.02 17.46 12.81
C TYR A 142 0.04 18.01 11.79
N ILE A 143 0.13 17.63 10.50
CA ILE A 143 -0.86 18.06 9.52
C ILE A 143 -2.23 17.45 9.84
N ASN A 144 -2.28 16.19 10.31
CA ASN A 144 -3.51 15.51 10.68
C ASN A 144 -4.14 16.01 11.99
N THR A 145 -3.34 16.54 12.91
CA THR A 145 -3.82 17.13 14.18
C THR A 145 -4.12 18.62 14.09
N GLY A 146 -3.80 19.28 12.96
CA GLY A 146 -4.06 20.70 12.73
C GLY A 146 -2.95 21.64 13.19
N ASP A 147 -1.84 21.11 13.70
CA ASP A 147 -0.62 21.87 14.07
C ASP A 147 0.20 22.22 12.80
N ILE A 148 -0.39 23.00 11.90
CA ILE A 148 0.13 23.23 10.54
C ILE A 148 1.56 23.78 10.53
N GLU A 149 1.88 24.74 11.38
CA GLU A 149 3.22 25.34 11.43
C GLU A 149 4.29 24.35 11.93
N LYS A 150 3.93 23.47 12.87
CA LYS A 150 4.85 22.38 13.28
C LYS A 150 5.03 21.36 12.16
N SER A 151 3.98 21.09 11.40
CA SER A 151 4.08 20.20 10.24
C SER A 151 5.08 20.73 9.22
N ILE A 152 4.93 22.00 8.80
CA ILE A 152 5.86 22.68 7.88
C ILE A 152 7.29 22.69 8.44
N SER A 153 7.46 23.01 9.72
CA SER A 153 8.77 23.04 10.37
C SER A 153 9.47 21.68 10.33
N ASN A 154 8.75 20.60 10.64
CA ASN A 154 9.30 19.25 10.61
C ASN A 154 9.58 18.79 9.17
N TRP A 155 8.70 19.07 8.21
CA TRP A 155 8.96 18.76 6.79
C TRP A 155 10.28 19.38 6.30
N LYS A 156 10.55 20.64 6.69
CA LYS A 156 11.83 21.31 6.37
C LYS A 156 13.03 20.62 6.99
N LYS A 157 12.95 20.22 8.27
CA LYS A 157 14.02 19.51 8.98
C LYS A 157 14.34 18.17 8.34
N ALA A 158 13.35 17.50 7.75
CA ALA A 158 13.58 16.25 7.04
C ALA A 158 14.42 16.38 5.77
N ASN A 159 14.61 17.61 5.26
CA ASN A 159 15.53 17.95 4.17
C ASN A 159 15.34 17.07 2.92
N HIS A 160 14.17 17.21 2.28
CA HIS A 160 13.80 16.46 1.09
C HIS A 160 14.87 16.42 -0.02
N PRO A 161 15.52 17.53 -0.41
CA PRO A 161 16.58 17.49 -1.43
C PRO A 161 17.70 16.48 -1.13
N LYS A 162 18.05 16.30 0.15
CA LYS A 162 19.09 15.36 0.58
C LYS A 162 18.56 13.94 0.78
N ASN A 163 17.30 13.78 1.20
CA ASN A 163 16.79 12.53 1.75
C ASN A 163 15.59 11.92 0.97
N HIS A 164 15.24 12.44 -0.22
CA HIS A 164 14.01 12.08 -0.96
C HIS A 164 13.69 10.58 -0.99
N THR A 165 14.60 9.71 -1.43
CA THR A 165 14.34 8.25 -1.47
C THR A 165 14.05 7.68 -0.08
N SER A 166 14.76 8.15 0.94
CA SER A 166 14.56 7.66 2.32
C SER A 166 13.30 8.24 2.96
N ILE A 167 12.81 9.39 2.49
CA ILE A 167 11.49 9.93 2.83
C ILE A 167 10.40 9.04 2.23
N ASP A 168 10.54 8.63 0.97
CA ASP A 168 9.59 7.71 0.32
C ASP A 168 9.49 6.39 1.12
N PHE A 169 10.63 5.83 1.56
CA PHE A 169 10.64 4.67 2.47
C PHE A 169 9.98 4.93 3.83
N ALA A 170 10.20 6.10 4.44
CA ALA A 170 9.58 6.45 5.70
C ALA A 170 8.04 6.54 5.57
N ILE A 171 7.55 7.10 4.46
CA ILE A 171 6.12 7.16 4.15
C ILE A 171 5.56 5.76 3.90
N HIS A 172 6.25 4.95 3.08
CA HIS A 172 5.87 3.57 2.82
C HIS A 172 5.84 2.70 4.10
N THR A 173 6.67 3.01 5.11
CA THR A 173 6.64 2.32 6.40
C THR A 173 5.29 2.49 7.10
N ILE A 174 4.61 3.62 6.92
CA ILE A 174 3.31 3.91 7.53
C ILE A 174 2.16 3.43 6.63
N TYR A 175 2.21 3.77 5.34
CA TYR A 175 1.06 3.61 4.44
C TYR A 175 1.21 2.52 3.38
N GLY A 176 2.37 1.85 3.34
CA GLY A 176 2.62 0.74 2.42
C GLY A 176 1.69 -0.45 2.66
N ARG A 177 1.48 -1.22 1.60
CA ARG A 177 0.66 -2.42 1.63
C ARG A 177 1.26 -3.49 2.55
N SER A 178 0.39 -4.17 3.28
CA SER A 178 0.77 -5.01 4.43
C SER A 178 -0.17 -6.20 4.64
N ASP A 179 -1.08 -6.45 3.70
CA ASP A 179 -2.15 -7.45 3.81
C ASP A 179 -1.93 -8.64 2.85
N GLN A 180 -0.85 -8.63 2.07
CA GLN A 180 -0.63 -9.59 0.99
C GLN A 180 -0.63 -11.05 1.48
N ILE A 181 0.00 -11.35 2.62
CA ILE A 181 0.01 -12.72 3.18
C ILE A 181 -1.39 -13.14 3.65
N LYS A 182 -2.14 -12.21 4.24
CA LYS A 182 -3.53 -12.45 4.64
C LYS A 182 -4.42 -12.69 3.42
N LEU A 183 -4.31 -11.85 2.39
CA LEU A 183 -5.03 -12.01 1.13
C LEU A 183 -4.74 -13.35 0.46
N ARG A 184 -3.48 -13.80 0.49
CA ARG A 184 -3.09 -15.14 0.01
C ARG A 184 -3.86 -16.23 0.77
N ASN A 185 -3.90 -16.15 2.09
CA ASN A 185 -4.66 -17.09 2.93
C ASN A 185 -6.17 -17.05 2.62
N ASP A 186 -6.74 -15.87 2.41
CA ASP A 186 -8.15 -15.69 2.09
C ASP A 186 -8.50 -16.34 0.75
N TYR A 187 -7.67 -16.17 -0.30
CA TYR A 187 -7.85 -16.89 -1.56
C TYR A 187 -7.82 -18.41 -1.38
N ARG A 188 -6.92 -18.93 -0.53
CA ARG A 188 -6.88 -20.36 -0.25
C ARG A 188 -8.14 -20.88 0.45
N LYS A 189 -8.66 -20.13 1.43
CA LYS A 189 -9.96 -20.42 2.06
C LYS A 189 -11.09 -20.44 1.03
N GLU A 190 -11.11 -19.46 0.13
CA GLU A 190 -12.08 -19.41 -0.97
C GLU A 190 -12.01 -20.66 -1.86
N ILE A 191 -10.80 -21.09 -2.25
CA ILE A 191 -10.57 -22.29 -3.07
C ILE A 191 -11.04 -23.56 -2.34
N GLU A 192 -10.82 -23.66 -1.04
CA GLU A 192 -11.28 -24.77 -0.22
C GLU A 192 -12.81 -24.84 -0.17
N THR A 193 -13.49 -23.69 -0.11
CA THR A 193 -14.96 -23.60 -0.17
C THR A 193 -15.55 -23.76 -1.57
N GLY A 194 -14.71 -23.94 -2.60
CA GLY A 194 -15.12 -24.23 -3.97
C GLY A 194 -15.05 -23.07 -4.94
N ASN A 195 -14.61 -21.87 -4.52
CA ASN A 195 -14.34 -20.76 -5.44
C ASN A 195 -12.99 -20.97 -6.15
N ILE A 196 -12.99 -21.84 -7.15
CA ILE A 196 -11.78 -22.19 -7.91
C ILE A 196 -11.20 -21.00 -8.70
N GLN A 197 -12.01 -19.98 -9.02
CA GLN A 197 -11.53 -18.78 -9.73
C GLN A 197 -10.51 -17.96 -8.92
N ALA A 198 -10.51 -18.08 -7.59
CA ALA A 198 -9.50 -17.45 -6.74
C ALA A 198 -8.06 -17.98 -7.00
N LEU A 199 -7.90 -19.13 -7.68
CA LEU A 199 -6.58 -19.64 -8.08
C LEU A 199 -5.81 -18.66 -8.99
N TYR A 200 -6.52 -17.92 -9.84
CA TYR A 200 -5.88 -16.91 -10.70
C TYR A 200 -5.22 -15.82 -9.86
N SER A 201 -5.97 -15.25 -8.92
CA SER A 201 -5.49 -14.18 -8.07
C SER A 201 -4.45 -14.65 -7.05
N LEU A 202 -4.54 -15.90 -6.60
CA LEU A 202 -3.51 -16.54 -5.77
C LEU A 202 -2.17 -16.61 -6.50
N ILE A 203 -2.14 -17.18 -7.71
CA ILE A 203 -0.90 -17.28 -8.49
C ILE A 203 -0.40 -15.91 -8.92
N PHE A 204 -1.30 -15.01 -9.32
CA PHE A 204 -0.89 -13.65 -9.65
C PHE A 204 -0.20 -12.98 -8.46
N LEU A 205 -0.74 -13.12 -7.24
CA LEU A 205 -0.14 -12.56 -6.04
C LEU A 205 1.23 -13.17 -5.75
N ASP A 206 1.37 -14.50 -5.80
CA ASP A 206 2.64 -15.18 -5.56
C ASP A 206 3.73 -14.75 -6.55
N MET A 207 3.38 -14.43 -7.79
CA MET A 207 4.33 -13.99 -8.83
C MET A 207 4.61 -12.48 -8.81
N ASN A 208 3.82 -11.69 -8.06
CA ASN A 208 3.88 -10.23 -8.09
C ASN A 208 3.79 -9.62 -6.68
N LEU A 209 4.40 -10.26 -5.68
CA LEU A 209 4.34 -9.76 -4.30
C LEU A 209 5.11 -8.43 -4.19
N GLU A 210 4.43 -7.37 -3.78
CA GLU A 210 5.01 -6.04 -3.58
C GLU A 210 6.01 -6.08 -2.41
N LEU A 211 7.23 -5.62 -2.65
CA LEU A 211 8.26 -5.47 -1.62
C LEU A 211 8.24 -4.05 -1.02
N ASP A 212 8.08 -3.09 -1.93
CA ASP A 212 8.02 -1.64 -1.72
C ASP A 212 7.21 -1.02 -2.90
N TRP A 213 7.23 0.30 -3.08
CA TRP A 213 6.37 0.99 -4.06
C TRP A 213 6.81 0.86 -5.54
N TRP A 214 7.93 0.18 -5.81
CA TRP A 214 8.53 0.05 -7.16
C TRP A 214 9.00 -1.37 -7.49
N ASN A 215 9.23 -2.24 -6.49
CA ASN A 215 9.67 -3.61 -6.69
C ASN A 215 8.58 -4.62 -6.33
N THR A 216 8.45 -5.62 -7.18
CA THR A 216 7.71 -6.86 -6.91
C THR A 216 8.64 -8.06 -7.02
N ASN A 217 8.34 -9.14 -6.34
CA ASN A 217 9.09 -10.39 -6.45
C ASN A 217 8.19 -11.63 -6.49
N THR A 218 8.66 -12.67 -7.17
CA THR A 218 8.08 -14.01 -7.10
C THR A 218 8.42 -14.67 -5.75
N GLN A 219 7.40 -15.08 -5.01
CA GLN A 219 7.54 -15.86 -3.78
C GLN A 219 7.58 -17.35 -4.11
N GLU A 220 8.74 -17.83 -4.55
CA GLU A 220 8.93 -19.19 -5.07
C GLU A 220 8.40 -20.31 -4.17
N TYR A 221 8.53 -20.15 -2.85
CA TYR A 221 8.08 -21.16 -1.89
C TYR A 221 6.55 -21.21 -1.74
N PHE A 222 5.84 -20.08 -1.88
CA PHE A 222 4.39 -20.05 -1.98
C PHE A 222 3.92 -20.57 -3.33
N LEU A 223 4.51 -20.05 -4.42
CA LEU A 223 4.15 -20.43 -5.78
C LEU A 223 4.24 -21.94 -5.99
N LYS A 224 5.32 -22.56 -5.50
CA LYS A 224 5.52 -24.01 -5.61
C LYS A 224 4.39 -24.81 -4.95
N GLU A 225 3.90 -24.37 -3.80
CA GLU A 225 2.82 -25.05 -3.09
C GLU A 225 1.46 -24.80 -3.76
N ASP A 226 1.21 -23.56 -4.19
CA ASP A 226 -0.06 -23.20 -4.80
C ASP A 226 -0.20 -23.77 -6.23
N VAL A 227 0.91 -24.06 -6.92
CA VAL A 227 0.92 -24.86 -8.15
C VAL A 227 0.47 -26.31 -7.88
N ARG A 228 0.87 -26.93 -6.76
CA ARG A 228 0.37 -28.27 -6.41
C ARG A 228 -1.12 -28.24 -6.08
N LEU A 229 -1.58 -27.17 -5.43
CA LEU A 229 -3.01 -26.98 -5.19
C LEU A 229 -3.78 -26.93 -6.53
N ILE A 230 -3.28 -26.22 -7.53
CA ILE A 230 -3.85 -26.20 -8.90
C ILE A 230 -3.92 -27.60 -9.48
N GLU A 231 -2.83 -28.36 -9.44
CA GLU A 231 -2.76 -29.74 -9.96
C GLU A 231 -3.76 -30.69 -9.27
N SER A 232 -4.09 -30.42 -8.00
CA SER A 232 -5.10 -31.19 -7.25
C SER A 232 -6.55 -30.79 -7.57
N LYS A 233 -6.78 -29.56 -8.06
CA LYS A 233 -8.12 -29.00 -8.29
C LYS A 233 -8.58 -29.09 -9.73
N PHE A 234 -7.66 -29.15 -10.69
CA PHE A 234 -7.98 -29.20 -12.10
C PHE A 234 -7.43 -30.44 -12.80
N GLU A 235 -8.22 -30.96 -13.74
CA GLU A 235 -7.70 -31.86 -14.76
C GLU A 235 -6.73 -31.11 -15.69
N LYS A 236 -5.70 -31.78 -16.21
CA LYS A 236 -4.71 -31.17 -17.11
C LYS A 236 -5.30 -30.66 -18.44
N THR A 237 -6.48 -31.13 -18.80
CA THR A 237 -7.25 -30.71 -19.99
C THR A 237 -8.07 -29.44 -19.74
N ASN A 238 -8.19 -29.00 -18.49
CA ASN A 238 -8.96 -27.82 -18.12
C ASN A 238 -8.30 -26.55 -18.68
N ILE A 239 -9.12 -25.65 -19.22
CA ILE A 239 -8.64 -24.40 -19.85
C ILE A 239 -8.01 -23.44 -18.83
N ASP A 240 -8.53 -23.39 -17.62
CA ASP A 240 -8.03 -22.53 -16.55
C ASP A 240 -6.67 -23.04 -16.05
N TYR A 241 -6.54 -24.35 -15.86
CA TYR A 241 -5.25 -25.00 -15.59
C TYR A 241 -4.22 -24.63 -16.65
N ASN A 242 -4.56 -24.80 -17.93
CA ASN A 242 -3.63 -24.50 -19.01
C ASN A 242 -3.25 -23.01 -19.05
N THR A 243 -4.22 -22.12 -18.80
CA THR A 243 -4.00 -20.67 -18.77
C THR A 243 -3.03 -20.27 -17.68
N ILE A 244 -3.24 -20.76 -16.45
CA ILE A 244 -2.39 -20.44 -15.30
C ILE A 244 -0.98 -21.02 -15.48
N GLN A 245 -0.87 -22.28 -15.92
CA GLN A 245 0.43 -22.91 -16.17
C GLN A 245 1.21 -22.19 -17.30
N THR A 246 0.51 -21.73 -18.33
CA THR A 246 1.11 -20.93 -19.39
C THR A 246 1.57 -19.57 -18.88
N TYR A 247 0.78 -18.90 -18.05
CA TYR A 247 1.15 -17.64 -17.41
C TYR A 247 2.45 -17.77 -16.60
N ILE A 248 2.55 -18.78 -15.74
CA ILE A 248 3.76 -19.03 -14.93
C ILE A 248 4.99 -19.18 -15.81
N LYS A 249 4.91 -19.99 -16.88
CA LYS A 249 6.02 -20.18 -17.84
C LYS A 249 6.40 -18.88 -18.54
N ILE A 250 5.41 -18.09 -18.96
CA ILE A 250 5.65 -16.81 -19.64
C ILE A 250 6.35 -15.82 -18.72
N LYS A 251 5.93 -15.71 -17.45
CA LYS A 251 6.57 -14.82 -16.47
C LYS A 251 8.03 -15.18 -16.19
N ASN A 252 8.33 -16.48 -16.11
CA ASN A 252 9.71 -16.93 -15.96
C ASN A 252 10.58 -16.59 -17.19
N LEU A 253 9.98 -16.60 -18.40
CA LEU A 253 10.66 -16.21 -19.64
C LEU A 253 10.75 -14.69 -19.84
N SER A 254 9.82 -13.89 -19.31
CA SER A 254 9.83 -12.43 -19.50
C SER A 254 11.04 -11.74 -18.87
N ASN A 255 11.75 -12.45 -17.98
CA ASN A 255 13.00 -11.99 -17.37
C ASN A 255 14.25 -12.39 -18.18
N SER A 256 14.11 -13.08 -19.31
CA SER A 256 15.22 -13.54 -20.15
C SER A 256 15.41 -12.69 -21.41
N GLU A 257 16.67 -12.41 -21.76
CA GLU A 257 17.01 -11.80 -23.06
C GLU A 257 16.56 -12.75 -24.19
N ASN A 258 15.78 -12.24 -25.15
CA ASN A 258 15.22 -12.98 -26.29
C ASN A 258 14.05 -13.96 -25.99
N GLY A 259 13.33 -13.78 -24.88
CA GLY A 259 12.16 -14.62 -24.55
C GLY A 259 10.95 -14.50 -25.51
N GLY A 260 10.91 -13.50 -26.39
CA GLY A 260 9.73 -13.15 -27.22
C GLY A 260 9.18 -14.28 -28.09
N ASP A 261 10.03 -14.98 -28.84
CA ASP A 261 9.60 -16.09 -29.71
C ASP A 261 9.05 -17.27 -28.91
N SER A 262 9.71 -17.60 -27.79
CA SER A 262 9.25 -18.63 -26.86
C SER A 262 7.90 -18.28 -26.23
N ILE A 263 7.70 -17.01 -25.85
CA ILE A 263 6.43 -16.51 -25.33
C ILE A 263 5.33 -16.62 -26.40
N LYS A 264 5.62 -16.20 -27.64
CA LYS A 264 4.67 -16.30 -28.76
C LYS A 264 4.27 -17.74 -29.04
N MET A 265 5.23 -18.66 -29.02
CA MET A 265 4.98 -20.09 -29.19
C MET A 265 4.10 -20.65 -28.06
N LEU A 266 4.38 -20.31 -26.80
CA LEU A 266 3.56 -20.73 -25.66
C LEU A 266 2.12 -20.23 -25.77
N LEU A 267 1.91 -18.95 -26.09
CA LEU A 267 0.58 -18.37 -26.26
C LEU A 267 -0.18 -19.02 -27.42
N THR A 268 0.49 -19.27 -28.55
CA THR A 268 -0.13 -19.86 -29.73
C THR A 268 -0.52 -21.32 -29.49
N ASN A 269 0.41 -22.13 -28.95
CA ASN A 269 0.19 -23.56 -28.71
C ASN A 269 -0.90 -23.82 -27.67
N ASN A 270 -1.01 -22.93 -26.68
CA ASN A 270 -2.03 -23.04 -25.63
C ASN A 270 -3.31 -22.27 -25.95
N LYS A 271 -3.42 -21.66 -27.14
CA LYS A 271 -4.60 -20.93 -27.62
C LYS A 271 -5.02 -19.79 -26.67
N ILE A 272 -4.07 -18.91 -26.33
CA ILE A 272 -4.29 -17.77 -25.42
C ILE A 272 -3.92 -16.47 -26.16
N ILE A 273 -4.84 -15.49 -26.19
CA ILE A 273 -4.65 -14.10 -26.68
C ILE A 273 -4.28 -13.92 -28.17
N ILE A 274 -3.28 -14.63 -28.70
CA ILE A 274 -2.76 -14.45 -30.05
C ILE A 274 -3.80 -14.87 -31.10
N GLY A 275 -4.02 -14.02 -32.10
CA GLY A 275 -5.07 -14.20 -33.10
C GLY A 275 -6.47 -14.00 -32.50
N LEU A 276 -7.40 -14.91 -32.84
CA LEU A 276 -8.77 -14.93 -32.29
C LEU A 276 -8.93 -15.88 -31.11
N ASN A 277 -7.82 -16.30 -30.49
CA ASN A 277 -7.86 -17.17 -29.33
C ASN A 277 -8.45 -16.44 -28.10
N PRO A 278 -9.17 -17.12 -27.20
CA PRO A 278 -9.83 -16.50 -26.06
C PRO A 278 -8.90 -15.67 -25.17
N LEU A 279 -9.46 -14.61 -24.57
CA LEU A 279 -8.81 -13.84 -23.51
C LEU A 279 -8.96 -14.56 -22.17
N PRO A 280 -7.95 -14.51 -21.28
CA PRO A 280 -8.13 -14.92 -19.89
C PRO A 280 -9.29 -14.15 -19.25
N THR A 281 -10.12 -14.85 -18.48
CA THR A 281 -11.30 -14.30 -17.80
C THR A 281 -10.94 -13.48 -16.57
N ASN A 282 -9.80 -13.78 -15.93
CA ASN A 282 -9.24 -13.00 -14.83
C ASN A 282 -8.44 -11.80 -15.35
N GLY A 283 -8.82 -10.60 -14.93
CA GLY A 283 -8.27 -9.36 -15.42
C GLY A 283 -6.82 -9.10 -15.03
N GLN A 284 -6.35 -9.61 -13.89
CA GLN A 284 -4.95 -9.46 -13.46
C GLN A 284 -4.02 -10.23 -14.41
N ILE A 285 -4.31 -11.51 -14.66
CA ILE A 285 -3.55 -12.34 -15.60
C ILE A 285 -3.71 -11.81 -17.04
N ALA A 286 -4.91 -11.42 -17.46
CA ALA A 286 -5.14 -10.86 -18.78
C ALA A 286 -4.31 -9.58 -19.01
N SER A 287 -4.30 -8.67 -18.03
CA SER A 287 -3.57 -7.40 -18.06
C SER A 287 -2.07 -7.65 -18.21
N ASP A 288 -1.51 -8.53 -17.37
CA ASP A 288 -0.08 -8.81 -17.37
C ASP A 288 0.37 -9.53 -18.65
N LEU A 289 -0.40 -10.51 -19.13
CA LEU A 289 -0.11 -11.18 -20.40
C LEU A 289 -0.18 -10.23 -21.59
N LEU A 290 -1.20 -9.37 -21.68
CA LEU A 290 -1.30 -8.37 -22.75
C LEU A 290 -0.15 -7.38 -22.68
N ARG A 291 0.22 -6.89 -21.49
CA ARG A 291 1.40 -6.03 -21.28
C ARG A 291 2.66 -6.70 -21.80
N ILE A 292 2.90 -7.96 -21.46
CA ILE A 292 4.04 -8.75 -21.95
C ILE A 292 4.01 -8.86 -23.47
N CYS A 293 2.84 -9.15 -24.06
CA CYS A 293 2.69 -9.22 -25.52
C CYS A 293 3.00 -7.88 -26.20
N PHE A 294 2.58 -6.75 -25.63
CA PHE A 294 2.85 -5.42 -26.19
C PHE A 294 4.33 -5.03 -26.07
N ILE A 295 4.96 -5.27 -24.91
CA ILE A 295 6.38 -4.97 -24.69
C ILE A 295 7.26 -5.78 -25.65
N ASN A 296 6.92 -7.04 -25.87
CA ASN A 296 7.63 -7.93 -26.80
C ASN A 296 7.16 -7.77 -28.26
N GLN A 297 6.30 -6.79 -28.56
CA GLN A 297 5.79 -6.50 -29.91
C GLN A 297 5.12 -7.71 -30.61
N LEU A 298 4.53 -8.63 -29.84
CA LEU A 298 3.85 -9.82 -30.36
C LEU A 298 2.48 -9.48 -30.98
N ILE A 299 1.87 -8.41 -30.49
CA ILE A 299 0.62 -7.80 -30.99
C ILE A 299 0.73 -6.27 -30.87
N SER A 300 0.01 -5.55 -31.73
CA SER A 300 -0.11 -4.09 -31.65
C SER A 300 -1.26 -3.68 -30.74
N LYS A 301 -1.05 -2.67 -29.88
CA LYS A 301 -2.13 -2.08 -29.05
C LYS A 301 -3.28 -1.54 -29.91
N GLN A 302 -2.92 -0.87 -31.00
CA GLN A 302 -3.87 -0.28 -31.95
C GLN A 302 -4.73 -1.34 -32.64
N GLU A 303 -4.10 -2.35 -33.19
CA GLU A 303 -4.78 -3.44 -33.89
C GLU A 303 -5.65 -4.24 -32.92
N PHE A 304 -5.11 -4.58 -31.75
CA PHE A 304 -5.84 -5.34 -30.75
C PHE A 304 -7.08 -4.59 -30.25
N TYR A 305 -6.98 -3.29 -29.97
CA TYR A 305 -8.14 -2.48 -29.56
C TYR A 305 -9.21 -2.43 -30.67
N ASN A 306 -8.80 -2.16 -31.91
CA ASN A 306 -9.72 -2.05 -33.04
C ASN A 306 -10.47 -3.36 -33.29
N ASN A 307 -9.79 -4.50 -33.18
CA ASN A 307 -10.35 -5.82 -33.50
C ASN A 307 -11.06 -6.48 -32.31
N ARG A 308 -10.57 -6.26 -31.08
CA ARG A 308 -10.96 -7.03 -29.88
C ARG A 308 -11.32 -6.16 -28.66
N GLY A 309 -11.29 -4.83 -28.76
CA GLY A 309 -11.68 -3.96 -27.65
C GLY A 309 -13.12 -4.21 -27.17
N GLN A 310 -14.05 -4.45 -28.08
CA GLN A 310 -15.45 -4.76 -27.71
C GLN A 310 -15.60 -6.13 -27.03
N GLU A 311 -14.74 -7.09 -27.35
CA GLU A 311 -14.68 -8.38 -26.64
C GLU A 311 -14.24 -8.17 -25.18
N LEU A 312 -13.17 -7.39 -24.96
CA LEU A 312 -12.70 -7.02 -23.62
C LEU A 312 -13.79 -6.32 -22.81
N LEU A 313 -14.48 -5.32 -23.39
CA LEU A 313 -15.53 -4.59 -22.68
C LEU A 313 -16.71 -5.49 -22.31
N LYS A 314 -17.11 -6.41 -23.20
CA LYS A 314 -18.15 -7.40 -22.90
C LYS A 314 -17.71 -8.33 -21.76
N LEU A 315 -16.46 -8.80 -21.81
CA LEU A 315 -15.91 -9.69 -20.79
C LEU A 315 -15.87 -8.99 -19.42
N ALA A 316 -15.35 -7.77 -19.35
CA ALA A 316 -15.33 -6.96 -18.13
C ALA A 316 -16.73 -6.80 -17.51
N ASN A 317 -17.74 -6.53 -18.34
CA ASN A 317 -19.12 -6.39 -17.88
C ASN A 317 -19.74 -7.69 -17.39
N ALA A 318 -19.38 -8.82 -17.99
CA ALA A 318 -19.88 -10.15 -17.63
C ALA A 318 -19.24 -10.65 -16.33
N THR A 319 -17.94 -10.44 -16.14
CA THR A 319 -17.21 -10.91 -14.96
C THR A 319 -17.23 -9.92 -13.80
N LYS A 320 -17.60 -8.65 -14.07
CA LYS A 320 -17.46 -7.52 -13.13
C LYS A 320 -16.01 -7.31 -12.67
N ASP A 321 -15.05 -7.72 -13.49
CA ASP A 321 -13.62 -7.53 -13.24
C ASP A 321 -13.16 -6.14 -13.68
N LYS A 322 -12.75 -5.33 -12.71
CA LYS A 322 -12.29 -3.95 -12.91
C LYS A 322 -10.96 -3.86 -13.67
N GLU A 323 -10.08 -4.86 -13.59
CA GLU A 323 -8.83 -4.86 -14.33
C GLU A 323 -9.08 -5.07 -15.82
N LEU A 324 -10.06 -5.90 -16.20
CA LEU A 324 -10.45 -6.03 -17.62
C LEU A 324 -10.99 -4.71 -18.19
N LEU A 325 -11.81 -3.99 -17.42
CA LEU A 325 -12.28 -2.66 -17.83
C LEU A 325 -11.12 -1.68 -17.93
N ASN A 326 -10.14 -1.77 -17.03
CA ASN A 326 -8.96 -0.89 -17.03
C ASN A 326 -8.08 -1.15 -18.25
N ILE A 327 -7.91 -2.41 -18.67
CA ILE A 327 -7.24 -2.74 -19.94
C ILE A 327 -7.95 -2.06 -21.11
N TYR A 328 -9.28 -2.18 -21.18
CA TYR A 328 -10.06 -1.54 -22.25
C TYR A 328 -9.87 -0.02 -22.26
N ALA A 329 -9.99 0.64 -21.10
CA ALA A 329 -9.83 2.09 -20.98
C ALA A 329 -8.40 2.54 -21.35
N TYR A 330 -7.37 1.83 -20.89
CA TYR A 330 -5.98 2.10 -21.25
C TYR A 330 -5.76 2.03 -22.77
N LEU A 331 -6.28 0.98 -23.40
CA LEU A 331 -6.17 0.82 -24.86
C LEU A 331 -6.95 1.90 -25.61
N GLN A 332 -8.15 2.23 -25.15
CA GLN A 332 -8.95 3.31 -25.71
C GLN A 332 -8.22 4.66 -25.62
N ALA A 333 -7.63 5.00 -24.47
CA ALA A 333 -6.82 6.20 -24.31
C ALA A 333 -5.59 6.20 -25.21
N THR A 334 -4.92 5.06 -25.34
CA THR A 334 -3.74 4.91 -26.22
C THR A 334 -4.09 5.15 -27.69
N VAL A 335 -5.24 4.67 -28.14
CA VAL A 335 -5.67 4.72 -29.56
C VAL A 335 -6.36 6.03 -29.90
N ASN A 336 -7.31 6.47 -29.06
CA ASN A 336 -8.14 7.64 -29.32
C ASN A 336 -7.59 8.93 -28.68
N GLY A 337 -6.51 8.82 -27.90
CA GLY A 337 -5.94 9.93 -27.12
C GLY A 337 -6.67 10.24 -25.80
N LYS A 338 -7.81 9.58 -25.53
CA LYS A 338 -8.58 9.72 -24.28
C LYS A 338 -9.54 8.55 -24.04
N VAL A 339 -9.93 8.35 -22.78
CA VAL A 339 -11.02 7.45 -22.40
C VAL A 339 -12.36 8.13 -22.70
N ASP A 340 -13.36 7.35 -23.11
CA ASP A 340 -14.73 7.83 -23.24
C ASP A 340 -15.32 8.09 -21.85
N THR A 341 -15.95 9.24 -21.68
CA THR A 341 -16.59 9.68 -20.45
C THR A 341 -17.60 8.66 -19.90
N SER A 342 -18.29 7.92 -20.77
CA SER A 342 -19.21 6.84 -20.36
C SER A 342 -18.50 5.63 -19.75
N ILE A 343 -17.28 5.33 -20.19
CA ILE A 343 -16.44 4.25 -19.67
C ILE A 343 -15.84 4.65 -18.33
N ASP A 344 -15.38 5.89 -18.20
CA ASP A 344 -14.95 6.45 -16.92
C ASP A 344 -16.11 6.41 -15.90
N LYS A 345 -17.31 6.84 -16.30
CA LYS A 345 -18.50 6.75 -15.44
C LYS A 345 -18.85 5.31 -15.07
N LEU A 346 -18.75 4.37 -16.00
CA LEU A 346 -18.99 2.95 -15.72
C LEU A 346 -18.00 2.42 -14.67
N GLY A 347 -16.70 2.67 -14.88
CA GLY A 347 -15.65 2.18 -13.97
C GLY A 347 -15.74 2.80 -12.58
N TRP A 348 -16.04 4.10 -12.50
CA TRP A 348 -16.24 4.77 -11.22
C TRP A 348 -17.54 4.32 -10.54
N SER A 349 -18.69 4.49 -11.18
CA SER A 349 -19.99 4.37 -10.50
C SER A 349 -20.41 2.92 -10.23
N ILE A 350 -20.06 1.99 -11.13
CA ILE A 350 -20.46 0.58 -11.05
C ILE A 350 -19.33 -0.29 -10.52
N PHE A 351 -18.12 -0.15 -11.06
CA PHE A 351 -16.97 -0.97 -10.64
C PHE A 351 -16.25 -0.41 -9.40
N LYS A 352 -16.63 0.79 -8.94
CA LYS A 352 -16.09 1.43 -7.73
C LYS A 352 -14.57 1.54 -7.73
N ASP A 353 -14.00 1.84 -8.90
CA ASP A 353 -12.55 1.94 -9.06
C ASP A 353 -12.10 3.39 -9.26
N GLU A 354 -11.18 3.81 -8.39
CA GLU A 354 -10.68 5.18 -8.28
C GLU A 354 -10.02 5.67 -9.57
N ARG A 355 -9.33 4.80 -10.31
CA ARG A 355 -8.60 5.17 -11.53
C ARG A 355 -9.52 5.82 -12.55
N PHE A 356 -10.76 5.34 -12.63
CA PHE A 356 -11.77 5.86 -13.55
C PHE A 356 -12.37 7.18 -13.07
N ALA A 357 -12.53 7.38 -11.75
CA ALA A 357 -12.91 8.68 -11.23
C ALA A 357 -11.82 9.72 -11.51
N ILE A 358 -10.55 9.36 -11.30
CA ILE A 358 -9.41 10.22 -11.64
C ILE A 358 -9.42 10.54 -13.13
N SER A 359 -9.47 9.52 -13.99
CA SER A 359 -9.54 9.68 -15.46
C SER A 359 -10.69 10.60 -15.89
N TYR A 360 -11.88 10.43 -15.30
CA TYR A 360 -13.06 11.26 -15.54
C TYR A 360 -12.78 12.76 -15.32
N PHE A 361 -12.25 13.12 -14.15
CA PHE A 361 -12.01 14.52 -13.80
C PHE A 361 -10.78 15.09 -14.50
N ILE A 362 -9.73 14.29 -14.74
CA ILE A 362 -8.61 14.74 -15.58
C ILE A 362 -9.09 15.03 -17.01
N GLY A 363 -9.95 14.18 -17.57
CA GLY A 363 -10.55 14.35 -18.89
C GLY A 363 -11.51 15.54 -19.00
N LYS A 364 -12.13 15.98 -17.89
CA LYS A 364 -12.91 17.22 -17.84
C LYS A 364 -12.03 18.48 -17.99
N ALA A 365 -10.75 18.42 -17.64
CA ALA A 365 -9.78 19.52 -17.75
C ALA A 365 -10.31 20.86 -17.17
N ASP A 366 -10.42 21.89 -18.00
CA ASP A 366 -10.85 23.25 -17.66
C ASP A 366 -12.35 23.35 -17.32
N LYS A 367 -13.12 22.28 -17.51
CA LYS A 367 -14.55 22.21 -17.15
C LYS A 367 -14.79 21.80 -15.71
N ASN A 368 -13.75 21.38 -14.99
CA ASN A 368 -13.88 21.11 -13.56
C ASN A 368 -14.25 22.39 -12.81
N ARG A 369 -15.13 22.26 -11.82
CA ARG A 369 -15.52 23.35 -10.93
C ARG A 369 -15.35 22.94 -9.49
N PHE A 370 -15.03 23.90 -8.64
CA PHE A 370 -14.83 23.64 -7.22
C PHE A 370 -16.07 23.06 -6.53
N ASP A 371 -17.26 23.53 -6.92
CA ASP A 371 -18.57 23.13 -6.39
C ASP A 371 -19.27 22.02 -7.20
N ASP A 372 -18.54 21.34 -8.10
CA ASP A 372 -19.07 20.22 -8.89
C ASP A 372 -19.55 19.09 -7.96
N LYS A 373 -20.84 18.77 -8.04
CA LYS A 373 -21.48 17.71 -7.25
C LYS A 373 -20.89 16.33 -7.54
N GLU A 374 -20.47 16.07 -8.78
CA GLU A 374 -19.80 14.82 -9.12
C GLU A 374 -18.41 14.77 -8.46
N LEU A 375 -17.66 15.89 -8.44
CA LEU A 375 -16.36 15.92 -7.75
C LEU A 375 -16.52 15.70 -6.25
N ALA A 376 -17.53 16.31 -5.63
CA ALA A 376 -17.87 16.08 -4.24
C ALA A 376 -18.22 14.60 -3.96
N GLN A 377 -18.97 13.95 -4.86
CA GLN A 377 -19.26 12.52 -4.75
C GLN A 377 -18.00 11.67 -4.88
N ALA A 378 -17.11 11.98 -5.83
CA ALA A 378 -15.87 11.22 -6.03
C ALA A 378 -14.95 11.29 -4.81
N LEU A 379 -14.88 12.45 -4.16
CA LEU A 379 -14.13 12.62 -2.91
C LEU A 379 -14.76 11.89 -1.72
N THR A 380 -16.07 11.63 -1.78
CA THR A 380 -16.78 10.81 -0.79
C THR A 380 -16.51 9.32 -1.04
N ASP A 381 -16.52 8.90 -2.31
CA ASP A 381 -16.25 7.52 -2.71
C ASP A 381 -14.79 7.14 -2.47
N PHE A 382 -13.86 8.08 -2.67
CA PHE A 382 -12.41 7.88 -2.53
C PHE A 382 -11.77 8.96 -1.63
N PRO A 383 -12.02 8.91 -0.30
CA PRO A 383 -11.60 9.96 0.63
C PRO A 383 -10.08 10.08 0.80
N ASN A 384 -9.34 9.04 0.42
CA ASN A 384 -7.87 9.02 0.44
C ASN A 384 -7.22 9.39 -0.90
N SER A 385 -8.01 9.74 -1.92
CA SER A 385 -7.50 10.01 -3.27
C SER A 385 -6.74 11.32 -3.38
N SER A 386 -5.41 11.26 -3.40
CA SER A 386 -4.64 12.50 -3.52
C SER A 386 -4.83 13.20 -4.88
N LYS A 387 -4.99 12.44 -5.97
CA LYS A 387 -5.30 12.99 -7.31
C LYS A 387 -6.65 13.72 -7.37
N LEU A 388 -7.71 13.20 -6.74
CA LEU A 388 -9.00 13.91 -6.73
C LEU A 388 -8.94 15.17 -5.85
N TYR A 389 -8.25 15.11 -4.71
CA TYR A 389 -8.00 16.31 -3.89
C TYR A 389 -7.12 17.33 -4.64
N TRP A 390 -6.20 16.88 -5.49
CA TRP A 390 -5.42 17.75 -6.37
C TRP A 390 -6.29 18.46 -7.39
N VAL A 391 -7.24 17.75 -8.04
CA VAL A 391 -8.24 18.36 -8.92
C VAL A 391 -9.02 19.45 -8.18
N LYS A 392 -9.53 19.15 -6.98
CA LYS A 392 -10.29 20.14 -6.18
C LYS A 392 -9.45 21.35 -5.79
N THR A 393 -8.20 21.12 -5.38
CA THR A 393 -7.26 22.19 -5.01
C THR A 393 -6.93 23.09 -6.20
N ASN A 394 -6.79 22.53 -7.41
CA ASN A 394 -6.60 23.33 -8.62
C ASN A 394 -7.85 24.14 -8.99
N CYS A 395 -9.05 23.59 -8.82
CA CYS A 395 -10.29 24.36 -9.04
C CYS A 395 -10.33 25.56 -8.09
N ALA A 396 -10.03 25.34 -6.80
CA ALA A 396 -9.96 26.42 -5.82
C ALA A 396 -8.99 27.53 -6.25
N LYS A 397 -7.79 27.15 -6.71
CA LYS A 397 -6.79 28.09 -7.22
C LYS A 397 -7.29 28.89 -8.43
N ILE A 398 -7.88 28.22 -9.43
CA ILE A 398 -8.36 28.88 -10.66
C ILE A 398 -9.53 29.83 -10.35
N GLU A 399 -10.39 29.46 -9.42
CA GLU A 399 -11.59 30.21 -9.05
C GLU A 399 -11.33 31.25 -7.94
N ASN A 400 -10.08 31.47 -7.54
CA ASN A 400 -9.67 32.39 -6.46
C ASN A 400 -10.36 32.10 -5.11
N ILE A 401 -10.55 30.83 -4.79
CA ILE A 401 -11.01 30.35 -3.49
C ILE A 401 -9.80 30.19 -2.56
N GLU A 402 -9.98 30.44 -1.27
CA GLU A 402 -8.93 30.30 -0.25
C GLU A 402 -8.24 28.92 -0.35
N LEU A 403 -6.95 28.93 -0.70
CA LEU A 403 -6.24 27.71 -1.09
C LEU A 403 -5.75 26.89 0.11
N ARG A 404 -5.44 27.57 1.21
CA ARG A 404 -4.79 26.98 2.40
C ARG A 404 -5.55 25.75 2.95
N PRO A 405 -6.88 25.78 3.17
CA PRO A 405 -7.61 24.60 3.65
C PRO A 405 -7.53 23.40 2.68
N HIS A 406 -7.49 23.66 1.37
CA HIS A 406 -7.45 22.61 0.35
C HIS A 406 -6.05 21.99 0.20
N LEU A 407 -5.00 22.79 0.32
CA LEU A 407 -3.62 22.30 0.38
C LEU A 407 -3.40 21.39 1.59
N ILE A 408 -3.94 21.74 2.76
CA ILE A 408 -3.86 20.90 3.97
C ILE A 408 -4.49 19.53 3.70
N GLU A 409 -5.70 19.51 3.15
CA GLU A 409 -6.39 18.26 2.86
C GLU A 409 -5.67 17.43 1.79
N LEU A 410 -5.12 18.07 0.74
CA LEU A 410 -4.30 17.41 -0.28
C LEU A 410 -3.03 16.78 0.34
N ILE A 411 -2.28 17.52 1.15
CA ILE A 411 -1.06 17.03 1.81
C ILE A 411 -1.35 15.79 2.66
N LYS A 412 -2.45 15.78 3.42
CA LYS A 412 -2.86 14.60 4.20
C LYS A 412 -3.06 13.35 3.32
N ARG A 413 -3.58 13.49 2.10
CA ARG A 413 -3.80 12.35 1.18
C ARG A 413 -2.51 11.97 0.46
N GLU A 414 -1.69 12.95 0.12
CA GLU A 414 -0.37 12.69 -0.46
C GLU A 414 0.53 11.88 0.47
N PHE A 415 0.51 12.10 1.78
CA PHE A 415 1.20 11.20 2.69
C PHE A 415 0.73 9.74 2.57
N LYS A 416 -0.57 9.52 2.32
CA LYS A 416 -1.13 8.16 2.25
C LYS A 416 -0.82 7.46 0.94
N THR A 417 -0.83 8.18 -0.18
CA THR A 417 -0.80 7.56 -1.50
C THR A 417 0.41 7.94 -2.33
N LEU A 418 1.01 9.11 -2.11
CA LEU A 418 1.94 9.78 -3.03
C LEU A 418 1.40 9.84 -4.47
N GLY A 419 0.08 9.78 -4.62
CA GLY A 419 -0.58 9.44 -5.88
C GLY A 419 -0.56 10.55 -6.92
N SER A 420 -0.16 11.79 -6.57
CA SER A 420 -0.03 12.85 -7.57
C SER A 420 1.16 12.65 -8.50
N ASP A 421 2.15 11.88 -8.08
CA ASP A 421 3.28 11.44 -8.91
C ASP A 421 3.01 10.03 -9.46
N GLU A 422 3.19 9.79 -10.76
CA GLU A 422 2.92 8.48 -11.37
C GLU A 422 3.84 7.37 -10.85
N SER A 423 5.04 7.74 -10.39
CA SER A 423 6.00 6.82 -9.78
C SER A 423 5.88 6.79 -8.25
N HIS A 424 4.87 7.46 -7.68
CA HIS A 424 4.62 7.53 -6.24
C HIS A 424 5.79 8.12 -5.44
N TYR A 425 6.49 9.11 -6.00
CA TYR A 425 7.55 9.84 -5.31
C TYR A 425 7.04 11.09 -4.57
N SER A 426 7.69 11.44 -3.46
CA SER A 426 7.33 12.60 -2.62
C SER A 426 7.63 14.00 -3.20
N TYR A 427 7.95 14.13 -4.49
CA TYR A 427 8.24 15.42 -5.12
C TYR A 427 7.02 16.36 -5.18
N SER A 428 5.84 15.80 -5.46
CA SER A 428 4.57 16.56 -5.42
C SER A 428 4.29 17.05 -4.00
N LEU A 429 4.41 16.16 -3.01
CA LEU A 429 4.27 16.48 -1.59
C LEU A 429 5.22 17.61 -1.14
N LYS A 430 6.49 17.57 -1.54
CA LYS A 430 7.44 18.67 -1.30
C LYS A 430 6.91 20.01 -1.82
N SER A 431 6.40 20.01 -3.03
CA SER A 431 5.89 21.22 -3.69
C SER A 431 4.65 21.76 -2.96
N TYR A 432 3.75 20.88 -2.50
CA TYR A 432 2.58 21.30 -1.73
C TYR A 432 2.93 21.90 -0.38
N PHE A 433 3.94 21.37 0.33
CA PHE A 433 4.44 22.01 1.55
C PHE A 433 5.04 23.40 1.30
N TYR A 434 5.72 23.59 0.17
CA TYR A 434 6.22 24.91 -0.23
C TYR A 434 5.07 25.90 -0.48
N TYR A 435 4.03 25.47 -1.21
CA TYR A 435 2.85 26.31 -1.43
C TYR A 435 2.08 26.59 -0.13
N LEU A 436 1.92 25.60 0.75
CA LEU A 436 1.25 25.79 2.04
C LEU A 436 1.95 26.82 2.92
N GLU A 437 3.28 26.90 2.85
CA GLU A 437 4.04 27.94 3.54
C GLU A 437 3.85 29.35 2.93
N SER A 438 3.69 29.46 1.60
CA SER A 438 3.48 30.76 0.96
C SER A 438 2.07 31.33 1.16
N GLU A 439 1.07 30.47 1.38
CA GLU A 439 -0.33 30.83 1.61
C GLU A 439 -0.61 31.19 3.09
N LYS A 440 0.17 32.12 3.66
CA LYS A 440 0.03 32.56 5.07
C LYS A 440 -1.04 33.62 5.29
#